data_AF-A0A8J4SQN1-F1
#
_entry.id   AF-A0A8J4SQN1-F1
#
_cell.length_a   1.000
_cell.length_b   1.000
_cell.length_c   1.000
_cell.angle_alpha   90.00
_cell.angle_beta   90.00
_cell.angle_gamma   90.00
#
_symmetry.space_group_name_H-M   'P 1'
#
loop_
_entity.id
_entity.type
_entity.pdbx_description
1 polymer ?
#
loop_
_entity_poly.entity_id
_entity_poly.type
_entity_poly.pdbx_seq_one_letter_code
_entity_poly.pdbx_strand_id
1 'polypeptide(L)'
;MKVVILSLCWILVSVAAAPKLDERGGAICSTCQTIVNLLKGELLNPKVHNIFENSIIELCQKIPPKEISQGCVKFVKESLDPLVVRLLTNLEPEALCKAIKLCEQS
;
A
#
# COMPACT_ATOMS: atom_id res chain seq x y z
N MET A 1 24.09 29.67 -40.84
CA MET A 1 22.80 30.24 -40.40
C MET A 1 21.61 29.39 -40.93
N LYS A 2 21.65 28.07 -40.72
CA LYS A 2 20.59 27.10 -41.09
C LYS A 2 20.55 25.99 -40.03
N VAL A 3 21.74 25.60 -39.56
CA VAL A 3 21.97 24.70 -38.42
C VAL A 3 21.30 25.19 -37.12
N VAL A 4 21.35 26.49 -36.84
CA VAL A 4 20.70 27.08 -35.64
C VAL A 4 19.18 26.93 -35.67
N ILE A 5 18.56 27.04 -36.85
CA ILE A 5 17.10 26.89 -37.03
C ILE A 5 16.69 25.42 -36.85
N LEU A 6 17.51 24.47 -37.35
CA LEU A 6 17.29 23.04 -37.17
C LEU A 6 17.44 22.61 -35.69
N SER A 7 18.43 23.15 -34.98
CA SER A 7 18.62 22.91 -33.55
C SER A 7 17.49 23.51 -32.70
N LEU A 8 17.01 24.70 -33.04
CA LEU A 8 15.87 25.34 -32.37
C LEU A 8 14.55 24.62 -32.66
N CYS A 9 14.33 24.14 -33.89
CA CYS A 9 13.17 23.30 -34.22
C CYS A 9 13.21 21.94 -33.51
N TRP A 10 14.39 21.33 -33.34
CA TRP A 10 14.52 20.07 -32.60
C TRP A 10 14.15 20.24 -31.12
N ILE A 11 14.62 21.33 -30.49
CA ILE A 11 14.28 21.65 -29.10
C ILE A 11 12.77 21.95 -28.96
N LEU A 12 12.14 22.63 -29.92
CA LEU A 12 10.70 22.90 -29.89
C LEU A 12 9.85 21.63 -30.13
N VAL A 13 10.32 20.69 -30.94
CA VAL A 13 9.59 19.43 -31.21
C VAL A 13 9.67 18.46 -30.02
N SER A 14 10.78 18.43 -29.27
CA SER A 14 10.92 17.56 -28.09
C SER A 14 10.07 17.98 -26.88
N VAL A 15 9.64 19.24 -26.80
CA VAL A 15 8.89 19.79 -25.65
C VAL A 15 7.39 19.43 -25.68
N ALA A 16 6.87 18.91 -26.80
CA ALA A 16 5.43 18.72 -27.00
C ALA A 16 4.83 17.39 -26.49
N ALA A 17 5.62 16.49 -25.87
CA ALA A 17 5.15 15.14 -25.49
C ALA A 17 5.22 14.84 -23.98
N ALA A 18 5.12 15.85 -23.11
CA ALA A 18 4.88 15.60 -21.69
C ALA A 18 3.38 15.25 -21.49
N PRO A 19 3.03 14.08 -20.90
CA PRO A 19 1.65 13.84 -20.50
C PRO A 19 1.23 14.92 -19.50
N LYS A 20 0.03 15.48 -19.67
CA LYS A 20 -0.58 16.34 -18.66
C LYS A 20 -0.86 15.46 -17.44
N LEU A 21 0.05 15.43 -16.48
CA LEU A 21 -0.23 14.89 -15.17
C LEU A 21 -1.43 15.67 -14.64
N ASP A 22 -2.56 15.00 -14.46
CA ASP A 22 -3.66 15.55 -13.69
C ASP A 22 -3.10 15.84 -12.29
N GLU A 23 -2.84 17.13 -11.99
CA GLU A 23 -2.25 17.51 -10.71
C GLU A 23 -3.09 17.01 -9.52
N ARG A 24 -4.41 16.81 -9.72
CA ARG A 24 -5.28 16.19 -8.70
C ARG A 24 -5.05 14.69 -8.61
N GLY A 25 -5.04 13.97 -9.73
CA GLY A 25 -4.75 12.54 -9.77
C GLY A 25 -3.39 12.20 -9.16
N GLY A 26 -2.36 12.99 -9.46
CA GLY A 26 -1.03 12.87 -8.84
C GLY A 26 -1.06 13.10 -7.32
N ALA A 27 -1.77 14.14 -6.86
CA ALA A 27 -1.91 14.42 -5.43
C ALA A 27 -2.68 13.33 -4.66
N ILE A 28 -3.74 12.77 -5.25
CA ILE A 28 -4.52 11.67 -4.67
C ILE A 28 -3.67 10.40 -4.57
N CYS A 29 -2.93 10.06 -5.62
CA CYS A 29 -2.04 8.90 -5.63
C CYS A 29 -0.94 9.03 -4.56
N SER A 30 -0.26 10.18 -4.48
CA SER A 30 0.76 10.46 -3.47
C SER A 30 0.21 10.39 -2.04
N THR A 31 -1.00 10.92 -1.84
CA THR A 31 -1.68 10.86 -0.53
C THR A 31 -1.99 9.41 -0.14
N CYS A 32 -2.51 8.61 -1.08
CA CYS A 32 -2.76 7.19 -0.85
C CYS A 32 -1.47 6.47 -0.45
N GLN A 33 -0.39 6.64 -1.20
CA GLN A 33 0.90 6.00 -0.91
C GLN A 33 1.43 6.40 0.48
N THR A 34 1.27 7.68 0.84
CA THR A 34 1.64 8.20 2.16
C THR A 34 0.85 7.50 3.27
N ILE A 35 -0.47 7.39 3.12
CA ILE A 35 -1.34 6.69 4.09
C ILE A 35 -0.93 5.22 4.22
N VAL A 36 -0.63 4.54 3.11
CA VAL A 36 -0.19 3.14 3.14
C VAL A 36 1.14 3.01 3.90
N ASN A 37 2.09 3.91 3.70
CA ASN A 37 3.35 3.91 4.44
C ASN A 37 3.15 4.16 5.94
N LEU A 38 2.27 5.10 6.31
CA LEU A 38 1.91 5.35 7.70
C LEU A 38 1.26 4.10 8.33
N LEU A 39 0.34 3.45 7.62
CA LEU A 39 -0.28 2.21 8.05
C LEU A 39 0.74 1.10 8.30
N LYS A 40 1.74 0.97 7.41
CA LYS A 40 2.85 0.02 7.62
C LYS A 40 3.61 0.29 8.92
N GLY A 41 3.84 1.57 9.25
CA GLY A 41 4.46 1.97 10.51
C GLY A 41 3.61 1.62 11.73
N GLU A 42 2.30 1.91 11.68
CA GLU A 42 1.39 1.59 12.79
C GLU A 42 1.24 0.08 13.02
N LEU A 43 1.30 -0.73 11.97
CA LEU A 43 1.24 -2.20 12.12
C LEU A 43 2.50 -2.80 12.78
N LEU A 44 3.60 -2.04 12.85
CA LEU A 44 4.79 -2.38 13.64
C LEU A 44 4.70 -1.89 15.09
N ASN A 45 3.71 -1.06 15.42
CA ASN A 45 3.51 -0.56 16.77
C ASN A 45 2.99 -1.71 17.67
N PRO A 46 3.71 -2.08 18.75
CA PRO A 46 3.30 -3.18 19.62
C PRO A 46 1.91 -2.99 20.25
N LYS A 47 1.48 -1.73 20.46
CA LYS A 47 0.14 -1.44 20.99
C LYS A 47 -0.95 -1.78 19.99
N VAL A 48 -0.78 -1.37 18.73
CA VAL A 48 -1.73 -1.66 17.65
C VAL A 48 -1.76 -3.16 17.39
N HIS A 49 -0.58 -3.80 17.36
CA HIS A 49 -0.46 -5.25 17.20
C HIS A 49 -1.24 -6.00 18.30
N ASN A 50 -1.02 -5.66 19.57
CA ASN A 50 -1.72 -6.31 20.69
C ASN A 50 -3.23 -6.11 20.62
N ILE A 51 -3.72 -4.92 20.24
CA ILE A 51 -5.16 -4.69 20.06
C ILE A 51 -5.71 -5.59 18.96
N PHE A 52 -5.00 -5.69 17.84
CA PHE A 52 -5.40 -6.52 16.70
C PHE A 52 -5.41 -8.01 17.05
N GLU A 53 -4.34 -8.52 17.67
CA GLU A 53 -4.25 -9.91 18.12
C GLU A 53 -5.40 -10.27 19.06
N ASN A 54 -5.62 -9.45 20.09
CA ASN A 54 -6.68 -9.71 21.07
C ASN A 54 -8.06 -9.68 20.43
N SER A 55 -8.30 -8.76 19.49
CA SER A 55 -9.58 -8.71 18.77
C SER A 55 -9.85 -10.01 18.00
N ILE A 56 -8.84 -10.60 17.35
CA ILE A 56 -9.00 -11.88 16.65
C ILE A 56 -9.17 -13.03 17.65
N ILE A 57 -8.44 -13.03 18.78
CA ILE A 57 -8.60 -14.02 19.85
C ILE A 57 -10.04 -14.00 20.41
N GLU A 58 -10.62 -12.82 20.63
CA GLU A 58 -12.01 -12.68 21.07
C GLU A 58 -13.01 -13.25 20.04
N LEU A 59 -12.72 -13.09 18.74
CA LEU A 59 -13.52 -13.72 17.69
C LEU A 59 -13.35 -15.25 17.72
N CYS A 60 -12.12 -15.76 17.88
CA CYS A 60 -11.85 -17.19 18.00
C CYS A 60 -12.60 -17.83 19.19
N GLN A 61 -12.74 -17.12 20.31
CA GLN A 61 -13.46 -17.58 21.50
C GLN A 61 -14.97 -17.78 21.27
N LYS A 62 -15.53 -17.14 20.24
CA LYS A 62 -16.95 -17.27 19.87
C LYS A 62 -17.23 -18.45 18.96
N ILE A 63 -16.22 -19.21 18.53
CA ILE A 63 -16.37 -20.31 17.56
C ILE A 63 -16.59 -21.64 18.29
N PRO A 64 -17.77 -22.26 18.22
CA PRO A 64 -17.97 -23.63 18.66
C PRO A 64 -17.59 -24.65 17.56
N PRO A 65 -17.24 -25.90 17.93
CA PRO A 65 -17.03 -26.41 19.28
C PRO A 65 -15.67 -25.96 19.85
N LYS A 66 -15.44 -26.25 21.14
CA LYS A 66 -14.29 -25.74 21.92
C LYS A 66 -12.93 -26.04 21.27
N GLU A 67 -12.82 -27.18 20.59
CA GLU A 67 -11.61 -27.62 19.90
C GLU A 67 -11.25 -26.67 18.75
N ILE A 68 -12.25 -26.16 18.01
CA ILE A 68 -12.03 -25.19 16.93
C ILE A 68 -11.61 -23.84 17.52
N SER A 69 -12.27 -23.41 18.61
CA SER A 69 -11.87 -22.18 19.31
C SER A 69 -10.41 -22.22 19.75
N GLN A 70 -10.00 -23.32 20.39
CA GLN A 70 -8.62 -23.50 20.85
C GLN A 70 -7.63 -23.55 19.69
N GLY A 71 -7.98 -24.25 18.60
CA GLY A 71 -7.19 -24.28 17.37
C GLY A 71 -7.01 -22.89 16.76
N CYS A 72 -8.08 -22.08 16.70
CA CYS A 72 -8.05 -20.71 16.21
C CYS A 72 -7.14 -19.82 17.07
N VAL A 73 -7.29 -19.84 18.40
CA VAL A 73 -6.43 -19.05 19.31
C VAL A 73 -4.97 -19.45 19.17
N LYS A 74 -4.68 -20.75 19.07
CA LYS A 74 -3.32 -21.26 18.85
C LYS A 74 -2.74 -20.75 17.52
N PHE A 75 -3.53 -20.84 16.45
CA PHE A 75 -3.14 -20.34 15.14
C PHE A 75 -2.80 -18.84 15.16
N VAL A 76 -3.64 -18.01 15.79
CA VAL A 76 -3.38 -16.56 15.89
C VAL A 76 -2.06 -16.32 16.61
N LYS A 77 -1.84 -16.93 17.77
CA LYS A 77 -0.62 -16.73 18.57
C LYS A 77 0.66 -17.18 17.84
N GLU A 78 0.58 -18.25 17.05
CA GLU A 78 1.75 -18.80 16.35
C GLU A 78 1.99 -18.13 14.99
N SER A 79 0.95 -17.59 14.36
CA SER A 79 0.99 -17.19 12.96
C SER A 79 0.77 -15.70 12.73
N LEU A 80 0.18 -14.94 13.66
CA LEU A 80 -0.16 -13.55 13.41
C LEU A 80 1.09 -12.68 13.16
N ASP A 81 2.11 -12.81 14.01
CA ASP A 81 3.39 -12.11 13.85
C ASP A 81 4.05 -12.33 12.47
N PRO A 82 4.33 -13.58 12.05
CA PRO A 82 4.95 -13.81 10.74
C PRO A 82 4.03 -13.40 9.58
N LEU A 83 2.70 -13.46 9.76
CA LEU A 83 1.75 -12.97 8.75
C LEU A 83 1.80 -11.45 8.62
N VAL A 84 1.85 -10.70 9.72
CA VAL A 84 1.96 -9.23 9.71
C VAL A 84 3.29 -8.83 9.06
N VAL A 85 4.41 -9.47 9.43
CA VAL A 85 5.70 -9.19 8.80
C VAL A 85 5.64 -9.42 7.29
N ARG A 86 5.11 -10.57 6.86
CA ARG A 86 4.98 -10.90 5.43
C ARG A 86 4.05 -9.94 4.69
N LEU A 87 2.95 -9.52 5.31
CA LEU A 87 2.04 -8.52 4.77
C LEU A 87 2.78 -7.21 4.53
N LEU A 88 3.53 -6.74 5.53
CA LEU A 88 4.28 -5.49 5.44
C LEU A 88 5.41 -5.54 4.41
N THR A 89 6.05 -6.69 4.24
CA THR A 89 7.07 -6.88 3.18
C THR A 89 6.47 -6.79 1.79
N ASN A 90 5.30 -7.40 1.57
CA ASN A 90 4.68 -7.47 0.24
C ASN A 90 3.77 -6.30 -0.07
N LEU A 91 3.39 -5.51 0.94
CA LEU A 91 2.56 -4.33 0.77
C LEU A 91 3.39 -3.21 0.14
N GLU A 92 3.32 -3.12 -1.17
CA GLU A 92 3.91 -2.05 -1.96
C GLU A 92 2.85 -0.92 -2.13
N PRO A 93 3.11 0.31 -1.63
CA PRO A 93 2.15 1.40 -1.63
C PRO A 93 1.58 1.73 -3.01
N GLU A 94 2.40 1.78 -4.06
CA GLU A 94 1.93 2.12 -5.40
C GLU A 94 1.00 1.03 -5.94
N ALA A 95 1.36 -0.23 -5.81
CA ALA A 95 0.57 -1.38 -6.24
C ALA A 95 -0.79 -1.43 -5.54
N LEU A 96 -0.83 -1.19 -4.22
CA LEU A 96 -2.10 -1.12 -3.49
C LEU A 96 -2.95 0.06 -4.01
N CYS A 97 -2.36 1.25 -4.14
CA CYS A 97 -3.07 2.44 -4.59
C CYS A 97 -3.55 2.34 -6.04
N LYS A 98 -2.82 1.62 -6.92
CA LYS A 98 -3.27 1.23 -8.26
C LYS A 98 -4.44 0.25 -8.19
N ALA A 99 -4.37 -0.77 -7.32
CA ALA A 99 -5.43 -1.77 -7.16
C ALA A 99 -6.77 -1.15 -6.73
N ILE A 100 -6.74 -0.11 -5.87
CA ILE A 100 -7.93 0.64 -5.46
C ILE A 100 -8.24 1.87 -6.34
N LYS A 101 -7.54 2.00 -7.47
CA LYS A 101 -7.76 3.05 -8.50
C LYS A 101 -7.54 4.48 -8.02
N LEU A 102 -6.69 4.69 -7.02
CA LEU A 102 -6.23 6.01 -6.57
C LEU A 102 -4.94 6.47 -7.26
N CYS A 103 -4.22 5.53 -7.87
CA CYS A 103 -3.15 5.81 -8.82
C CYS A 103 -3.57 5.29 -10.21
N GLU A 104 -3.17 5.99 -11.27
CA GLU A 104 -3.37 5.51 -12.64
C GLU A 104 -2.64 4.19 -12.85
N GLN A 105 -3.21 3.32 -13.68
CA GLN A 105 -2.56 2.09 -14.13
C GLN A 105 -1.54 2.47 -15.22
N SER A 106 -0.38 2.99 -14.81
CA SER A 106 0.78 3.10 -15.70
C SER A 106 1.47 1.75 -15.87
#